data_AF-A0A357JH43-F1
#
_entry.id   AF-A0A357JH43-F1
#
_cell.length_a   1.000
_cell.length_b   1.000
_cell.length_c   1.000
_cell.angle_alpha   90.00
_cell.angle_beta   90.00
_cell.angle_gamma   90.00
#
_symmetry.space_group_name_H-M   'P 1'
#
loop_
_entity.id
_entity.type
_entity.pdbx_description
1 polymer ?
#
loop_
_entity_poly.entity_id
_entity_poly.type
_entity_poly.pdbx_seq_one_letter_code
_entity_poly.pdbx_strand_id
1 'polypeptide(L)'
;MLFYTFAENLRHMKVQTAFRFDKDLLELIKEKAAAQKRSLNNYIEYLLYKEVGDIPNEETKKAIYEAHNDINLTPIDDLDKFLEEL
;
A
#
# COMPACT_ATOMS: atom_id res chain seq x y z
N MET A 1 9.78 -26.24 -7.13
CA MET A 1 10.14 -25.27 -6.05
C MET A 1 10.97 -24.09 -6.56
N LEU A 2 11.98 -24.30 -7.41
CA LEU A 2 12.80 -23.20 -7.96
C LEU A 2 12.03 -22.24 -8.91
N PHE A 3 11.10 -22.74 -9.72
CA PHE A 3 10.29 -21.91 -10.63
C PHE A 3 9.35 -20.94 -9.90
N TYR A 4 8.78 -21.35 -8.75
CA TYR A 4 7.87 -20.49 -7.98
C TYR A 4 8.63 -19.34 -7.29
N THR A 5 9.82 -19.65 -6.78
CA THR A 5 10.73 -18.67 -6.15
C THR A 5 11.23 -17.62 -7.16
N PHE A 6 11.43 -18.01 -8.42
CA PHE A 6 11.82 -17.09 -9.50
C PHE A 6 10.67 -16.16 -9.93
N ALA A 7 9.44 -16.68 -9.99
CA ALA A 7 8.24 -15.90 -10.34
C ALA A 7 7.86 -14.87 -9.26
N GLU A 8 8.07 -15.17 -7.97
CA GLU A 8 7.86 -14.19 -6.90
C GLU A 8 8.90 -13.05 -6.92
N ASN A 9 10.17 -13.35 -7.24
CA ASN A 9 11.20 -12.32 -7.40
C ASN A 9 10.95 -11.39 -8.60
N LEU A 10 10.20 -11.84 -9.61
CA LEU A 10 9.76 -11.00 -10.74
C LEU A 10 8.66 -9.99 -10.37
N ARG A 11 7.95 -10.15 -9.24
CA ARG A 11 6.87 -9.21 -8.83
C ARG A 11 7.37 -7.87 -8.29
N HIS A 12 8.66 -7.75 -7.96
CA HIS A 12 9.24 -6.52 -7.39
C HIS A 12 10.45 -6.01 -8.20
N MET A 13 10.42 -6.13 -9.52
CA MET A 13 11.44 -5.54 -10.35
C MET A 13 11.21 -4.04 -10.48
N LYS A 14 12.10 -3.22 -9.89
CA LYS A 14 12.04 -1.76 -10.01
C LYS A 14 12.32 -1.36 -11.45
N VAL A 15 11.38 -0.64 -12.07
CA VAL A 15 11.56 -0.07 -13.41
C VAL A 15 11.98 1.38 -13.28
N GLN A 16 13.05 1.78 -13.98
CA GLN A 16 13.46 3.18 -14.02
C GLN A 16 12.47 3.96 -14.89
N THR A 17 11.87 5.00 -14.33
CA THR A 17 10.92 5.87 -15.03
C THR A 17 11.33 7.33 -14.86
N ALA A 18 11.40 8.07 -15.97
CA ALA A 18 11.75 9.48 -15.96
C ALA A 18 10.48 10.33 -15.82
N PHE A 19 10.44 11.18 -14.80
CA PHE A 19 9.37 12.16 -14.58
C PHE A 19 9.90 13.58 -14.76
N ARG A 20 9.06 14.45 -15.30
CA ARG A 20 9.31 15.89 -15.34
C ARG A 20 8.53 16.54 -14.22
N PHE A 21 9.23 17.20 -13.32
CA PHE A 21 8.63 17.98 -12.25
C PHE A 21 8.87 19.46 -12.49
N ASP A 22 7.95 20.29 -12.00
CA ASP A 22 8.25 21.68 -11.76
C ASP A 22 9.48 21.79 -10.82
N LYS A 23 10.32 22.81 -11.07
CA LYS A 23 11.59 22.96 -10.35
C LYS A 23 11.37 23.23 -8.86
N ASP A 24 10.43 24.10 -8.53
CA ASP A 24 10.18 24.51 -7.16
C ASP A 24 9.52 23.38 -6.37
N LEU A 25 8.63 22.63 -7.03
CA LEU A 25 8.08 21.40 -6.48
C LEU A 25 9.17 20.36 -6.19
N LEU A 26 10.13 20.17 -7.10
CA LEU A 26 11.20 19.19 -6.90
C LEU A 26 12.07 19.54 -5.68
N GLU A 27 12.38 20.83 -5.46
CA GLU A 27 13.13 21.28 -4.29
C GLU A 27 12.35 21.03 -2.99
N LEU A 28 11.05 21.35 -2.96
CA LEU A 28 10.20 21.06 -1.81
C LEU A 28 10.18 19.55 -1.47
N ILE A 29 10.11 18.69 -2.48
CA ILE A 29 10.12 17.23 -2.28
C ILE A 29 11.48 16.78 -1.71
N LYS A 30 12.60 17.34 -2.19
CA LYS A 30 13.94 17.03 -1.67
C LYS A 30 14.08 17.41 -0.20
N GLU A 31 13.61 18.59 0.18
CA GLU A 31 13.64 19.05 1.58
C GLU A 31 12.85 18.08 2.49
N LYS A 32 11.64 17.70 2.07
CA LYS A 32 10.81 16.73 2.81
C LYS A 32 11.43 15.34 2.90
N ALA A 33 12.10 14.89 1.84
CA ALA A 33 12.83 13.63 1.83
C ALA A 33 14.01 13.66 2.81
N ALA A 34 14.79 14.75 2.80
CA ALA A 34 15.91 14.95 3.71
C ALA A 34 15.48 15.03 5.17
N ALA A 35 14.39 15.74 5.48
CA ALA A 35 13.81 15.81 6.82
C ALA A 35 13.43 14.43 7.38
N GLN A 36 13.06 13.49 6.51
CA GLN A 36 12.72 12.11 6.85
C GLN A 36 13.91 11.14 6.75
N LYS A 37 15.11 11.62 6.44
CA LYS A 37 16.32 10.82 6.23
C LYS A 37 16.14 9.75 5.14
N ARG A 38 15.40 10.10 4.08
CA ARG A 38 15.10 9.23 2.93
C ARG A 38 15.76 9.77 1.66
N SER A 39 16.09 8.88 0.74
CA SER A 39 16.47 9.30 -0.62
C SER A 39 15.24 9.88 -1.33
N LEU A 40 15.47 10.78 -2.29
CA LEU A 40 14.39 11.37 -3.10
C LEU A 40 13.54 10.28 -3.77
N ASN A 41 14.19 9.26 -4.35
CA ASN A 41 13.48 8.16 -5.02
C ASN A 41 12.62 7.35 -4.03
N ASN A 42 13.16 7.00 -2.85
CA ASN A 42 12.40 6.28 -1.83
C ASN A 42 11.22 7.12 -1.31
N TYR A 43 11.41 8.43 -1.18
CA TYR A 43 10.35 9.32 -0.73
C TYR A 43 9.22 9.46 -1.76
N ILE A 44 9.55 9.61 -3.04
CA ILE A 44 8.55 9.65 -4.12
C ILE A 44 7.80 8.32 -4.20
N GLU A 45 8.51 7.19 -4.14
CA GLU A 45 7.89 5.85 -4.14
C GLU A 45 6.88 5.70 -2.98
N TYR A 46 7.26 6.13 -1.77
CA TYR A 46 6.35 6.16 -0.62
C TYR A 46 5.11 7.03 -0.85
N LEU A 47 5.26 8.24 -1.39
CA LEU A 47 4.13 9.12 -1.68
C LEU A 47 3.18 8.51 -2.72
N LEU A 48 3.74 7.88 -3.75
CA LEU A 48 2.95 7.20 -4.78
C LEU A 48 2.21 5.99 -4.21
N TYR A 49 2.84 5.17 -3.36
CA TYR A 49 2.14 4.06 -2.69
C TYR A 49 1.08 4.55 -1.71
N LYS A 50 1.34 5.63 -0.98
CA LYS A 50 0.34 6.19 -0.07
C LYS A 50 -0.90 6.68 -0.82
N GLU A 51 -0.74 7.26 -2.00
CA GLU A 51 -1.86 7.83 -2.75
C GLU A 51 -2.54 6.80 -3.67
N VAL A 52 -1.75 5.95 -4.33
CA VAL A 52 -2.21 5.00 -5.36
C VAL A 52 -2.34 3.58 -4.81
N GLY A 53 -1.47 3.19 -3.88
CA GLY A 53 -1.45 1.86 -3.29
C GLY A 53 -2.52 1.62 -2.22
N ASP A 54 -3.08 2.67 -1.64
CA ASP A 54 -4.21 2.59 -0.68
C ASP A 54 -5.59 2.58 -1.38
N ILE A 55 -5.65 2.37 -2.70
CA ILE A 55 -6.92 2.16 -3.40
C ILE A 55 -7.40 0.73 -3.11
N PRO A 56 -8.52 0.53 -2.37
CA PRO A 56 -9.00 -0.81 -2.09
C PRO A 56 -9.30 -1.53 -3.40
N ASN A 57 -8.85 -2.77 -3.54
CA ASN A 57 -9.26 -3.59 -4.69
C ASN A 57 -10.78 -3.87 -4.63
N GLU A 58 -11.38 -4.36 -5.71
CA GLU A 58 -12.85 -4.55 -5.77
C GLU A 58 -13.38 -5.47 -4.66
N GLU A 59 -12.60 -6.48 -4.26
CA GLU A 59 -12.93 -7.36 -3.14
C GLU A 59 -12.98 -6.60 -1.81
N THR A 60 -11.98 -5.76 -1.55
CA THR A 60 -11.90 -4.92 -0.35
C THR A 60 -13.03 -3.88 -0.34
N LYS A 61 -13.33 -3.25 -1.49
CA LYS A 61 -14.48 -2.34 -1.62
C LYS A 61 -15.79 -3.05 -1.30
N LYS A 62 -15.98 -4.28 -1.80
CA LYS A 62 -17.17 -5.10 -1.53
C LYS A 62 -17.27 -5.47 -0.04
N ALA A 63 -16.17 -5.89 0.58
CA ALA A 63 -16.14 -6.19 2.02
C ALA A 63 -16.48 -4.95 2.87
N ILE A 64 -15.93 -3.78 2.53
CA ILE A 64 -16.27 -2.51 3.19
C ILE A 64 -17.75 -2.18 3.01
N TYR A 65 -18.31 -2.35 1.82
CA TYR A 65 -19.72 -2.12 1.54
C TYR A 65 -20.62 -3.06 2.37
N GLU A 66 -20.29 -4.36 2.39
CA GLU A 66 -21.04 -5.36 3.15
C GLU A 66 -21.04 -5.03 4.64
N ALA A 67 -19.89 -4.67 5.20
CA ALA A 67 -19.77 -4.29 6.60
C ALA A 67 -20.55 -3.02 6.99
N HIS A 68 -20.60 -2.00 6.12
CA HIS A 68 -21.37 -0.78 6.38
C HIS A 68 -22.88 -0.95 6.26
N ASN A 69 -23.34 -2.00 5.57
CA ASN A 69 -24.76 -2.25 5.30
C ASN A 69 -25.30 -3.47 6.06
N ASP A 70 -24.57 -3.95 7.07
CA ASP A 70 -24.91 -5.12 7.89
C ASP A 70 -25.15 -6.40 7.06
N ILE A 71 -24.45 -6.54 5.94
CA ILE A 71 -24.55 -7.70 5.04
C ILE A 71 -23.48 -8.71 5.43
N ASN A 72 -23.86 -9.99 5.57
CA ASN A 72 -22.95 -11.11 5.84
C ASN A 72 -22.06 -10.95 7.10
N LEU A 73 -22.52 -10.19 8.10
CA LEU A 73 -21.79 -10.04 9.36
C LEU A 73 -22.02 -11.23 10.30
N THR A 74 -20.94 -11.68 10.95
CA THR A 74 -21.02 -12.64 12.06
C THR A 74 -20.87 -11.88 13.38
N PRO A 75 -21.86 -11.92 14.27
CA PRO A 75 -21.74 -11.29 15.59
C PRO A 75 -20.67 -12.00 16.42
N ILE A 76 -19.90 -11.21 17.18
CA ILE A 76 -18.91 -11.71 18.13
C ILE A 76 -19.52 -11.60 19.51
N ASP A 77 -19.91 -12.74 20.09
CA ASP A 77 -20.51 -12.81 21.42
C ASP A 77 -19.45 -12.89 22.55
N ASP A 78 -18.26 -13.39 22.22
CA ASP A 78 -17.13 -13.57 23.13
C ASP A 78 -15.83 -13.16 22.44
N LEU A 79 -15.20 -12.11 22.96
CA LEU A 79 -13.97 -11.55 22.38
C LEU A 79 -12.77 -12.47 22.59
N ASP A 80 -12.66 -13.13 23.75
CA ASP A 80 -11.50 -13.96 24.08
C ASP A 80 -11.50 -15.20 23.19
N LYS A 81 -12.66 -15.85 23.04
CA LYS A 81 -12.81 -17.00 22.14
C LYS A 81 -12.53 -16.62 20.68
N PHE A 82 -13.02 -15.48 20.22
CA PHE A 82 -12.77 -15.01 18.86
C PHE A 82 -11.27 -14.79 18.58
N LEU A 83 -10.53 -14.23 19.54
CA LEU A 83 -9.09 -14.02 19.42
C LEU A 83 -8.28 -15.33 19.44
N GLU A 84 -8.78 -16.39 20.09
CA GLU A 84 -8.15 -17.71 20.06
C GLU A 84 -8.34 -18.43 18.71
N GLU A 85 -9.37 -18.09 17.94
CA GLU A 85 -9.72 -18.72 16.65
C GLU A 85 -9.07 -18.02 15.41
N LEU A 86 -8.45 -16.84 15.60
CA LEU A 86 -7.76 -16.04 14.57
C LEU A 86 -6.34 -16.53 14.26
#